data_AF-D7G659-F1
#
_entry.id   AF-D7G659-F1
#
_cell.length_a   1.000
_cell.length_b   1.000
_cell.length_c   1.000
_cell.angle_alpha   90.00
_cell.angle_beta   90.00
_cell.angle_gamma   90.00
#
_symmetry.space_group_name_H-M   'P 1'
#
loop_
_entity.id
_entity.type
_entity.pdbx_description
1 polymer ?
#
loop_
_entity_poly.entity_id
_entity_poly.type
_entity_poly.pdbx_seq_one_letter_code
_entity_poly.pdbx_strand_id
1 'polypeptide(L)'
;MSGGGHAGGGGLGGAAAWPEGGGRRLGGREDWTGPRRSGGGGGGGFGFDDSCVRTTEGMVLFWKEPACFVQWTPCSFELDGERYCNAEQWMMASKARLFNDRTALQQIMATADPRRQKALGRQVRGFDPAMWDKKGYDVVVRGNLAKFKQNPGFRDELLATGDRILAEASPYDSEWGIGLHANDADALIQARWPGRNKLGEALMDVRSQLRNEAYDEDQKEERGEKQEEGAEWVRDDDRAAYGTDEDWVMDDPPVHDDENERVGRSRKYK
;
A
#
# COMPACT_ATOMS: atom_id res chain seq x y z
N MET A 1 -47.48 -29.09 -48.65
CA MET A 1 -46.52 -28.07 -49.12
C MET A 1 -47.09 -26.72 -48.68
N SER A 2 -46.87 -26.30 -47.44
CA SER A 2 -45.71 -25.54 -46.93
C SER A 2 -45.93 -24.02 -47.03
N GLY A 3 -45.80 -23.34 -45.89
CA GLY A 3 -45.73 -21.88 -45.71
C GLY A 3 -46.99 -21.33 -45.03
N GLY A 4 -47.00 -20.80 -43.81
CA GLY A 4 -45.92 -20.29 -42.95
C GLY A 4 -46.09 -18.78 -42.76
N GLY A 5 -46.51 -18.34 -41.58
CA GLY A 5 -46.61 -16.92 -41.22
C GLY A 5 -47.48 -16.68 -39.97
N HIS A 6 -46.85 -16.64 -38.80
CA HIS A 6 -47.43 -16.09 -37.57
C HIS A 6 -46.40 -15.15 -36.93
N ALA A 7 -46.74 -13.87 -36.92
CA ALA A 7 -46.28 -12.85 -35.98
C ALA A 7 -47.59 -12.23 -35.45
N GLY A 8 -47.76 -11.82 -34.21
CA GLY A 8 -46.92 -11.68 -33.03
C GLY A 8 -47.76 -10.86 -32.04
N GLY A 9 -47.50 -10.99 -30.73
CA GLY A 9 -48.01 -10.01 -29.76
C GLY A 9 -48.44 -10.60 -28.42
N GLY A 10 -47.85 -10.06 -27.35
CA GLY A 10 -48.51 -9.94 -26.05
C GLY A 10 -48.00 -10.86 -24.95
N GLY A 11 -46.77 -10.65 -24.48
CA GLY A 11 -46.26 -11.23 -23.23
C GLY A 11 -46.01 -10.12 -22.20
N LEU A 12 -46.95 -9.97 -21.26
CA LEU A 12 -46.85 -9.16 -20.04
C LEU A 12 -45.87 -9.84 -19.06
N GLY A 13 -45.00 -9.07 -18.41
CA GLY A 13 -44.09 -9.57 -17.37
C GLY A 13 -43.53 -8.40 -16.56
N GLY A 14 -43.91 -8.33 -15.29
CA GLY A 14 -43.85 -7.13 -14.45
C GLY A 14 -42.44 -6.70 -14.03
N ALA A 15 -42.25 -5.38 -14.05
CA ALA A 15 -41.14 -4.70 -13.41
C ALA A 15 -41.47 -4.47 -11.93
N ALA A 16 -40.63 -5.01 -11.03
CA ALA A 16 -40.69 -4.71 -9.61
C ALA A 16 -39.96 -3.39 -9.34
N ALA A 17 -40.73 -2.34 -9.07
CA ALA A 17 -40.28 -1.06 -8.55
C ALA A 17 -39.91 -1.19 -7.06
N TRP A 18 -38.80 -0.58 -6.65
CA TRP A 18 -38.48 -0.33 -5.24
C TRP A 18 -38.25 1.18 -5.05
N PRO A 19 -38.68 1.74 -3.90
CA PRO A 19 -39.01 3.15 -3.78
C PRO A 19 -37.77 4.05 -3.65
N GLU A 20 -37.82 5.17 -4.38
CA GLU A 20 -36.97 6.34 -4.14
C GLU A 20 -37.41 7.04 -2.84
N GLY A 21 -36.43 7.47 -2.03
CA GLY A 21 -36.72 8.27 -0.85
C GLY A 21 -35.49 8.82 -0.14
N GLY A 22 -35.15 10.07 -0.45
CA GLY A 22 -34.74 11.05 0.56
C GLY A 22 -33.24 11.20 0.83
N GLY A 23 -32.65 12.24 0.24
CA GLY A 23 -31.32 12.71 0.61
C GLY A 23 -31.27 13.35 2.01
N ARG A 24 -30.08 13.30 2.62
CA ARG A 24 -29.56 14.32 3.55
C ARG A 24 -28.03 14.23 3.59
N ARG A 25 -27.37 15.37 3.35
CA ARG A 25 -25.97 15.64 3.70
C ARG A 25 -25.91 16.04 5.18
N LEU A 26 -24.97 15.47 5.94
CA LEU A 26 -24.12 16.05 7.01
C LEU A 26 -23.01 14.98 7.21
N GLY A 27 -21.70 15.21 7.24
CA GLY A 27 -20.96 16.22 8.00
C GLY A 27 -20.55 15.63 9.36
N GLY A 28 -19.45 14.88 9.42
CA GLY A 28 -18.89 14.37 10.69
C GLY A 28 -17.67 13.47 10.47
N ARG A 29 -16.49 13.89 10.96
CA ARG A 29 -15.33 13.03 11.19
C ARG A 29 -15.71 12.04 12.29
N GLU A 30 -15.58 10.75 12.04
CA GLU A 30 -15.62 9.73 13.08
C GLU A 30 -14.24 9.08 13.15
N ASP A 31 -13.51 9.40 14.22
CA ASP A 31 -12.25 8.76 14.59
C ASP A 31 -12.53 7.29 14.91
N TRP A 32 -11.95 6.41 14.11
CA TRP A 32 -11.98 4.97 14.33
C TRP A 32 -11.16 4.62 15.59
N THR A 33 -11.83 4.20 16.65
CA THR A 33 -11.18 3.62 17.83
C THR A 33 -11.24 2.10 17.72
N GLY A 34 -10.07 1.46 17.61
CA GLY A 34 -9.92 0.03 17.32
C GLY A 34 -10.61 -0.93 18.31
N PRO A 35 -10.61 -2.26 18.01
CA PRO A 35 -11.38 -3.22 18.79
C PRO A 35 -10.88 -3.36 20.23
N ARG A 36 -11.81 -3.20 21.18
CA ARG A 36 -11.57 -3.45 22.61
C ARG A 36 -11.32 -4.94 22.84
N ARG A 37 -10.19 -5.29 23.47
CA ARG A 37 -9.91 -6.62 24.01
C ARG A 37 -11.00 -7.01 25.01
N SER A 38 -11.72 -8.10 24.75
CA SER A 38 -12.52 -8.80 25.77
C SER A 38 -11.63 -9.84 26.47
N GLY A 39 -11.50 -9.69 27.79
CA GLY A 39 -10.88 -10.66 28.69
C GLY A 39 -11.73 -11.94 28.81
N GLY A 40 -11.04 -13.04 29.13
CA GLY A 40 -11.59 -14.39 29.10
C GLY A 40 -12.53 -14.80 30.23
N GLY A 41 -13.20 -15.91 30.00
CA GLY A 41 -13.99 -16.68 30.97
C GLY A 41 -14.63 -17.88 30.27
N GLY A 42 -14.28 -19.09 30.70
CA GLY A 42 -14.60 -20.35 30.01
C GLY A 42 -16.05 -20.83 30.14
N GLY A 43 -16.39 -21.80 29.29
CA GLY A 43 -17.65 -22.56 29.36
C GLY A 43 -17.96 -23.19 28.01
N GLY A 44 -17.98 -24.52 27.95
CA GLY A 44 -18.15 -25.30 26.73
C GLY A 44 -19.45 -24.99 25.98
N GLY A 45 -19.29 -24.70 24.70
CA GLY A 45 -20.31 -24.69 23.66
C GLY A 45 -19.57 -24.59 22.34
N PHE A 46 -19.81 -25.53 21.42
CA PHE A 46 -19.40 -25.40 20.02
C PHE A 46 -20.22 -24.27 19.39
N GLY A 47 -19.86 -23.04 19.74
CA GLY A 47 -20.47 -21.81 19.25
C GLY A 47 -19.61 -21.25 18.13
N PHE A 48 -20.22 -21.11 16.96
CA PHE A 48 -19.68 -20.36 15.83
C PHE A 48 -19.09 -19.04 16.31
N ASP A 49 -17.81 -18.81 16.08
CA ASP A 49 -17.36 -17.44 15.87
C ASP A 49 -17.39 -17.19 14.36
N ASP A 50 -18.16 -16.18 13.98
CA ASP A 50 -18.16 -15.57 12.66
C ASP A 50 -16.90 -14.68 12.54
N SER A 51 -15.77 -15.05 13.18
CA SER A 51 -14.61 -14.17 13.26
C SER A 51 -14.10 -13.90 11.85
N CYS A 52 -14.04 -12.62 11.54
CA CYS A 52 -13.48 -12.12 10.28
C CYS A 52 -11.98 -12.39 10.17
N VAL A 53 -11.35 -12.77 11.29
CA VAL A 53 -9.95 -13.13 11.41
C VAL A 53 -9.78 -14.28 12.41
N ARG A 54 -9.21 -15.39 11.95
CA ARG A 54 -8.76 -16.51 12.78
C ARG A 54 -7.23 -16.52 12.80
N THR A 55 -6.65 -16.32 13.97
CA THR A 55 -5.18 -16.35 14.16
C THR A 55 -4.75 -17.65 14.80
N THR A 56 -3.71 -18.27 14.26
CA THR A 56 -3.03 -19.44 14.82
C THR A 56 -1.56 -19.09 15.10
N GLU A 57 -0.77 -20.08 15.52
CA GLU A 57 0.67 -19.91 15.67
C GLU A 57 1.35 -19.52 14.36
N GLY A 58 0.98 -20.19 13.25
CA GLY A 58 1.62 -20.01 11.95
C GLY A 58 0.84 -19.20 10.91
N MET A 59 -0.45 -18.91 11.13
CA MET A 59 -1.32 -18.30 10.11
C MET A 59 -2.25 -17.24 10.68
N VAL A 60 -2.60 -16.27 9.85
CA VAL A 60 -3.74 -15.36 10.01
C VAL A 60 -4.66 -15.59 8.83
N LEU A 61 -5.77 -16.29 9.08
CA LEU A 61 -6.85 -16.49 8.12
C LEU A 61 -7.81 -15.31 8.27
N PHE A 62 -8.15 -14.63 7.18
CA PHE A 62 -9.05 -13.48 7.23
C PHE A 62 -10.06 -13.50 6.08
N TRP A 63 -11.32 -13.17 6.38
CA TRP A 63 -12.37 -13.00 5.38
C TRP A 63 -13.52 -12.20 5.97
N LYS A 64 -14.04 -11.23 5.22
CA LYS A 64 -15.04 -10.21 5.65
C LYS A 64 -14.50 -9.15 6.60
N GLU A 65 -15.30 -8.12 6.80
CA GLU A 65 -15.03 -6.99 7.69
C GLU A 65 -15.65 -7.18 9.08
N PRO A 66 -15.04 -6.59 10.13
CA PRO A 66 -13.88 -5.67 10.08
C PRO A 66 -12.53 -6.41 10.16
N ALA A 67 -11.65 -6.19 9.19
CA ALA A 67 -10.27 -6.70 9.21
C ALA A 67 -9.37 -5.83 8.31
N CYS A 68 -8.29 -5.24 8.84
CA CYS A 68 -7.41 -4.34 8.07
C CYS A 68 -6.78 -5.00 6.82
N PHE A 69 -6.74 -6.33 6.76
CA PHE A 69 -6.23 -7.13 5.64
C PHE A 69 -7.17 -7.15 4.42
N VAL A 70 -8.46 -6.91 4.62
CA VAL A 70 -9.46 -7.01 3.55
C VAL A 70 -9.42 -5.77 2.65
N GLN A 71 -9.59 -5.96 1.34
CA GLN A 71 -9.51 -4.87 0.35
C GLN A 71 -10.62 -3.82 0.52
N TRP A 72 -11.77 -4.22 1.06
CA TRP A 72 -13.00 -3.42 1.04
C TRP A 72 -13.16 -2.57 2.30
N THR A 73 -12.33 -2.84 3.31
CA THR A 73 -12.34 -2.14 4.58
C THR A 73 -12.18 -0.64 4.34
N PRO A 74 -13.11 0.18 4.84
CA PRO A 74 -13.03 1.63 4.70
C PRO A 74 -11.69 2.16 5.23
N CYS A 75 -10.90 2.75 4.34
CA CYS A 75 -9.64 3.41 4.66
C CYS A 75 -9.28 4.39 3.55
N SER A 76 -9.03 5.66 3.91
CA SER A 76 -8.63 6.65 2.92
C SER A 76 -7.12 6.63 2.74
N PHE A 77 -6.67 6.69 1.49
CA PHE A 77 -5.28 6.90 1.14
C PHE A 77 -5.19 7.58 -0.22
N GLU A 78 -4.10 8.27 -0.47
CA GLU A 78 -3.79 8.90 -1.76
C GLU A 78 -2.69 8.14 -2.50
N LEU A 79 -2.85 7.99 -3.81
CA LEU A 79 -1.86 7.36 -4.68
C LEU A 79 -2.00 7.94 -6.09
N ASP A 80 -0.88 8.31 -6.71
CA ASP A 80 -0.85 8.96 -8.04
C ASP A 80 -1.72 10.23 -8.15
N GLY A 81 -1.77 11.01 -7.06
CA GLY A 81 -2.54 12.26 -7.02
C GLY A 81 -4.05 12.09 -6.91
N GLU A 82 -4.53 10.87 -6.70
CA GLU A 82 -5.94 10.59 -6.47
C GLU A 82 -6.18 9.98 -5.08
N ARG A 83 -7.37 10.23 -4.53
CA ARG A 83 -7.80 9.67 -3.26
C ARG A 83 -8.73 8.48 -3.46
N TYR A 84 -8.48 7.42 -2.69
CA TYR A 84 -9.28 6.20 -2.65
C TYR A 84 -9.94 6.05 -1.27
N CYS A 85 -11.12 5.43 -1.22
CA CYS A 85 -11.86 5.18 0.04
C CYS A 85 -11.64 3.77 0.63
N ASN A 86 -11.01 2.88 -0.14
CA ASN A 86 -10.56 1.55 0.24
C ASN A 86 -9.61 1.01 -0.87
N ALA A 87 -8.99 -0.14 -0.65
CA ALA A 87 -8.05 -0.72 -1.60
C ALA A 87 -8.73 -1.38 -2.82
N GLU A 88 -9.97 -1.84 -2.69
CA GLU A 88 -10.79 -2.35 -3.82
C GLU A 88 -11.00 -1.25 -4.88
N GLN A 89 -11.28 -0.02 -4.48
CA GLN A 89 -11.43 1.11 -5.39
C GLN A 89 -10.16 1.34 -6.21
N TRP A 90 -9.00 1.34 -5.56
CA TRP A 90 -7.70 1.44 -6.23
C TRP A 90 -7.49 0.30 -7.22
N MET A 91 -7.74 -0.95 -6.79
CA MET A 91 -7.53 -2.14 -7.62
C MET A 91 -8.39 -2.08 -8.89
N MET A 92 -9.68 -1.76 -8.75
CA MET A 92 -10.61 -1.68 -9.88
C MET A 92 -10.33 -0.47 -10.78
N ALA A 93 -9.96 0.69 -10.20
CA ALA A 93 -9.57 1.88 -10.97
C ALA A 93 -8.30 1.62 -11.78
N SER A 94 -7.30 0.97 -11.17
CA SER A 94 -6.06 0.57 -11.84
C SER A 94 -6.30 -0.44 -12.95
N LYS A 95 -7.22 -1.38 -12.75
CA LYS A 95 -7.68 -2.30 -13.79
C LYS A 95 -8.30 -1.54 -14.96
N ALA A 96 -9.19 -0.59 -14.70
CA ALA A 96 -9.79 0.25 -15.75
C ALA A 96 -8.75 1.08 -16.51
N ARG A 97 -7.73 1.62 -15.82
CA ARG A 97 -6.59 2.32 -16.45
C ARG A 97 -5.80 1.39 -17.36
N LEU A 98 -5.45 0.18 -16.89
CA LEU A 98 -4.64 -0.77 -17.63
C LEU A 98 -5.26 -1.14 -18.99
N PHE A 99 -6.60 -1.24 -19.04
CA PHE A 99 -7.35 -1.57 -20.25
C PHE A 99 -7.96 -0.35 -20.95
N ASN A 100 -7.53 0.87 -20.60
CA ASN A 100 -7.97 2.13 -21.20
C ASN A 100 -9.50 2.37 -21.14
N ASP A 101 -10.22 1.77 -20.18
CA ASP A 101 -11.65 1.98 -20.00
C ASP A 101 -11.94 3.21 -19.12
N ARG A 102 -11.92 4.38 -19.76
CA ARG A 102 -12.16 5.67 -19.09
C ARG A 102 -13.56 5.77 -18.47
N THR A 103 -14.57 5.12 -19.07
CA THR A 103 -15.94 5.16 -18.54
C THR A 103 -16.03 4.37 -17.24
N ALA A 104 -15.50 3.15 -17.22
CA ALA A 104 -15.45 2.34 -16.00
C ALA A 104 -14.65 3.05 -14.90
N LEU A 105 -13.50 3.64 -15.26
CA LEU A 105 -12.69 4.41 -14.32
C LEU A 105 -13.49 5.54 -13.66
N GLN A 106 -14.17 6.38 -14.46
CA GLN A 106 -15.00 7.47 -13.93
C GLN A 106 -16.09 6.95 -12.99
N GLN A 107 -16.76 5.86 -13.35
CA GLN A 107 -17.81 5.26 -12.53
C GLN A 107 -17.28 4.68 -11.21
N ILE A 108 -16.10 4.03 -11.24
CA ILE A 108 -15.43 3.47 -10.05
C ILE A 108 -15.00 4.59 -9.10
N MET A 109 -14.42 5.67 -9.64
CA MET A 109 -14.00 6.82 -8.82
C MET A 109 -15.18 7.61 -8.24
N ALA A 110 -16.35 7.56 -8.88
CA ALA A 110 -17.56 8.25 -8.43
C ALA A 110 -18.35 7.52 -7.32
N THR A 111 -17.97 6.31 -6.94
CA THR A 111 -18.70 5.52 -5.91
C THR A 111 -17.80 5.14 -4.75
N ALA A 112 -18.34 5.22 -3.53
CA ALA A 112 -17.67 4.76 -2.31
C ALA A 112 -18.08 3.34 -1.89
N ASP A 113 -19.02 2.69 -2.60
CA ASP A 113 -19.51 1.35 -2.28
C ASP A 113 -18.57 0.27 -2.87
N PRO A 114 -17.86 -0.53 -2.04
CA PRO A 114 -16.95 -1.57 -2.52
C PRO A 114 -17.62 -2.61 -3.41
N ARG A 115 -18.89 -2.96 -3.14
CA ARG A 115 -19.63 -3.93 -3.97
C ARG A 115 -19.82 -3.39 -5.37
N ARG A 116 -20.16 -2.11 -5.49
CA ARG A 116 -20.31 -1.43 -6.78
C ARG A 116 -18.98 -1.27 -7.50
N GLN A 117 -17.90 -0.93 -6.78
CA GLN A 117 -16.54 -0.85 -7.33
C GLN A 117 -16.13 -2.19 -7.96
N LYS A 118 -16.28 -3.30 -7.23
CA LYS A 118 -15.99 -4.65 -7.72
C LYS A 118 -16.85 -5.03 -8.93
N ALA A 119 -18.15 -4.71 -8.88
CA ALA A 119 -19.07 -4.98 -9.99
C ALA A 119 -18.64 -4.25 -11.28
N LEU A 120 -18.27 -2.97 -11.18
CA LEU A 120 -17.76 -2.18 -12.30
C LEU A 120 -16.41 -2.72 -12.82
N GLY A 121 -15.51 -3.12 -11.92
CA GLY A 121 -14.22 -3.70 -12.29
C GLY A 121 -14.31 -5.07 -12.99
N ARG A 122 -15.42 -5.82 -12.79
CA ARG A 122 -15.75 -7.02 -13.58
C ARG A 122 -16.22 -6.69 -15.00
N GLN A 123 -16.70 -5.46 -15.23
CA GLN A 123 -17.25 -5.00 -16.51
C GLN A 123 -16.26 -4.13 -17.32
N VAL A 124 -15.01 -3.99 -16.87
CA VAL A 124 -13.96 -3.26 -17.59
C VAL A 124 -13.81 -3.81 -19.00
N ARG A 125 -14.02 -2.95 -20.00
CA ARG A 125 -13.91 -3.31 -21.41
C ARG A 125 -12.45 -3.54 -21.80
N GLY A 126 -12.24 -4.47 -22.73
CA GLY A 126 -10.90 -4.83 -23.20
C GLY A 126 -10.08 -5.61 -22.16
N PHE A 127 -10.71 -6.13 -21.11
CA PHE A 127 -10.03 -6.95 -20.10
C PHE A 127 -9.36 -8.17 -20.73
N ASP A 128 -8.04 -8.28 -20.52
CA ASP A 128 -7.24 -9.46 -20.84
C ASP A 128 -6.75 -10.11 -19.54
N PRO A 129 -7.21 -11.34 -19.22
CA PRO A 129 -6.76 -12.08 -18.04
C PRO A 129 -5.24 -12.27 -17.99
N ALA A 130 -4.59 -12.56 -19.12
CA ALA A 130 -3.15 -12.83 -19.15
C ALA A 130 -2.33 -11.57 -18.87
N MET A 131 -2.81 -10.41 -19.33
CA MET A 131 -2.20 -9.12 -18.99
C MET A 131 -2.43 -8.78 -17.52
N TRP A 132 -3.63 -9.04 -16.99
CA TRP A 132 -3.93 -8.83 -15.58
C TRP A 132 -3.12 -9.74 -14.68
N ASP A 133 -2.90 -11.00 -15.05
CA ASP A 133 -2.05 -11.91 -14.28
C ASP A 133 -0.61 -11.43 -14.17
N LYS A 134 -0.11 -10.71 -15.19
CA LYS A 134 1.24 -10.14 -15.21
C LYS A 134 1.39 -8.83 -14.42
N LYS A 135 0.30 -8.11 -14.14
CA LYS A 135 0.34 -6.72 -13.63
C LYS A 135 -0.49 -6.49 -12.36
N GLY A 136 -1.55 -7.27 -12.19
CA GLY A 136 -2.52 -7.11 -11.11
C GLY A 136 -1.91 -7.32 -9.73
N TYR A 137 -0.93 -8.22 -9.61
CA TYR A 137 -0.21 -8.43 -8.36
C TYR A 137 0.49 -7.15 -7.88
N ASP A 138 1.33 -6.55 -8.73
CA ASP A 138 2.04 -5.30 -8.43
C ASP A 138 1.07 -4.15 -8.10
N VAL A 139 -0.06 -4.08 -8.81
CA VAL A 139 -1.13 -3.12 -8.53
C VAL A 139 -1.65 -3.29 -7.10
N VAL A 140 -1.94 -4.52 -6.69
CA VAL A 140 -2.45 -4.82 -5.34
C VAL A 140 -1.40 -4.56 -4.27
N VAL A 141 -0.14 -4.94 -4.49
CA VAL A 141 0.98 -4.63 -3.57
C VAL A 141 1.10 -3.12 -3.38
N ARG A 142 1.17 -2.35 -4.47
CA ARG A 142 1.33 -0.89 -4.43
C ARG A 142 0.17 -0.19 -3.71
N GLY A 143 -1.06 -0.63 -3.98
CA GLY A 143 -2.25 -0.09 -3.32
C GLY A 143 -2.26 -0.37 -1.82
N ASN A 144 -1.96 -1.61 -1.42
CA ASN A 144 -1.88 -1.98 -0.02
C ASN A 144 -0.72 -1.25 0.68
N LEU A 145 0.44 -1.10 0.04
CA LEU A 145 1.55 -0.32 0.62
C LEU A 145 1.11 1.12 0.92
N ALA A 146 0.44 1.79 -0.01
CA ALA A 146 -0.09 3.14 0.20
C ALA A 146 -1.13 3.18 1.33
N LYS A 147 -2.07 2.21 1.35
CA LYS A 147 -3.05 2.04 2.43
C LYS A 147 -2.38 1.93 3.79
N PHE A 148 -1.45 1.00 3.97
CA PHE A 148 -0.81 0.76 5.26
C PHE A 148 0.10 1.92 5.68
N LYS A 149 0.86 2.53 4.76
CA LYS A 149 1.67 3.72 5.07
C LYS A 149 0.87 4.90 5.60
N GLN A 150 -0.32 5.13 5.04
CA GLN A 150 -1.16 6.28 5.39
C GLN A 150 -2.17 6.00 6.51
N ASN A 151 -2.24 4.76 7.00
CA ASN A 151 -3.14 4.36 8.08
C ASN A 151 -2.31 3.63 9.16
N PRO A 152 -1.68 4.37 10.11
CA PRO A 152 -0.73 3.80 11.06
C PRO A 152 -1.27 2.62 11.88
N GLY A 153 -2.52 2.69 12.36
CA GLY A 153 -3.12 1.57 13.09
C GLY A 153 -3.23 0.29 12.25
N PHE A 154 -3.49 0.40 10.94
CA PHE A 154 -3.49 -0.75 10.05
C PHE A 154 -2.08 -1.27 9.82
N ARG A 155 -1.08 -0.38 9.70
CA ARG A 155 0.33 -0.76 9.58
C ARG A 155 0.77 -1.56 10.80
N ASP A 156 0.42 -1.10 12.00
CA ASP A 156 0.77 -1.78 13.24
C ASP A 156 0.13 -3.17 13.32
N GLU A 157 -1.15 -3.29 12.95
CA GLU A 157 -1.84 -4.58 12.85
C GLU A 157 -1.16 -5.53 11.86
N LEU A 158 -0.73 -5.03 10.68
CA LEU A 158 -0.02 -5.83 9.68
C LEU A 158 1.36 -6.28 10.19
N LEU A 159 2.13 -5.39 10.81
CA LEU A 159 3.46 -5.73 11.34
C LEU A 159 3.35 -6.73 12.50
N ALA A 160 2.34 -6.58 13.36
CA ALA A 160 2.06 -7.46 14.50
C ALA A 160 1.76 -8.92 14.10
N THR A 161 1.41 -9.17 12.83
CA THR A 161 1.25 -10.54 12.32
C THR A 161 2.55 -11.34 12.37
N GLY A 162 3.71 -10.70 12.56
CA GLY A 162 5.00 -11.39 12.68
C GLY A 162 5.36 -12.07 11.37
N ASP A 163 5.84 -13.31 11.43
CA ASP A 163 6.17 -14.09 10.23
C ASP A 163 5.05 -15.06 9.82
N ARG A 164 3.86 -14.88 10.40
CA ARG A 164 2.69 -15.70 10.06
C ARG A 164 2.31 -15.54 8.60
N ILE A 165 1.78 -16.62 8.04
CA ILE A 165 1.22 -16.63 6.70
C ILE A 165 -0.14 -15.94 6.73
N LEU A 166 -0.32 -14.95 5.87
CA LEU A 166 -1.60 -14.28 5.70
C LEU A 166 -2.40 -15.01 4.63
N ALA A 167 -3.64 -15.35 4.91
CA ALA A 167 -4.47 -16.16 4.04
C ALA A 167 -5.89 -15.59 3.93
N GLU A 168 -6.29 -15.15 2.73
CA GLU A 168 -7.66 -14.71 2.50
C GLU A 168 -8.59 -15.93 2.43
N ALA A 169 -9.33 -16.18 3.51
CA ALA A 169 -10.20 -17.32 3.72
C ALA A 169 -11.59 -17.16 3.06
N SER A 170 -11.59 -16.71 1.80
CA SER A 170 -12.80 -16.64 0.99
C SER A 170 -13.09 -17.97 0.29
N PRO A 171 -14.26 -18.60 0.51
CA PRO A 171 -14.66 -19.82 -0.20
C PRO A 171 -15.06 -19.56 -1.67
N TYR A 172 -15.25 -18.29 -2.05
CA TYR A 172 -15.77 -17.89 -3.36
C TYR A 172 -14.70 -17.28 -4.27
N ASP A 173 -13.47 -17.14 -3.78
CA ASP A 173 -12.35 -16.55 -4.51
C ASP A 173 -11.16 -17.50 -4.47
N SER A 174 -10.91 -18.18 -5.59
CA SER A 174 -9.76 -19.07 -5.76
C SER A 174 -8.56 -18.37 -6.40
N GLU A 175 -8.69 -17.11 -6.81
CA GLU A 175 -7.60 -16.38 -7.46
C GLU A 175 -6.83 -15.53 -6.46
N TRP A 176 -7.55 -14.76 -5.64
CA TRP A 176 -6.97 -13.91 -4.61
C TRP A 176 -7.01 -14.54 -3.22
N GLY A 177 -8.01 -15.41 -2.99
CA GLY A 177 -8.16 -16.17 -1.75
C GLY A 177 -7.70 -17.62 -1.84
N ILE A 178 -7.85 -18.33 -0.72
CA ILE A 178 -7.52 -19.76 -0.58
C ILE A 178 -8.63 -20.68 -1.07
N GLY A 179 -9.82 -20.14 -1.40
CA GLY A 179 -10.98 -20.93 -1.83
C GLY A 179 -11.63 -21.79 -0.74
N LEU A 180 -11.39 -21.50 0.53
CA LEU A 180 -11.92 -22.21 1.71
C LEU A 180 -12.36 -21.19 2.78
N HIS A 181 -13.31 -21.58 3.63
CA HIS A 181 -13.60 -20.84 4.85
C HIS A 181 -12.48 -20.99 5.89
N ALA A 182 -12.35 -20.01 6.79
CA ALA A 182 -11.33 -20.05 7.84
C ALA A 182 -11.47 -21.26 8.80
N ASN A 183 -12.67 -21.85 8.88
CA ASN A 183 -12.97 -22.98 9.75
C ASN A 183 -12.87 -24.34 9.05
N ASP A 184 -12.63 -24.37 7.73
CA ASP A 184 -12.43 -25.63 7.02
C ASP A 184 -11.17 -26.33 7.52
N ALA A 185 -11.23 -27.66 7.66
CA ALA A 185 -10.11 -28.44 8.17
C ALA A 185 -8.84 -28.28 7.31
N ASP A 186 -9.04 -28.10 6.00
CA ASP A 186 -7.95 -27.91 5.04
C ASP A 186 -7.43 -26.46 4.98
N ALA A 187 -8.10 -25.49 5.61
CA ALA A 187 -7.69 -24.08 5.59
C ALA A 187 -6.32 -23.84 6.26
N LEU A 188 -5.90 -24.73 7.17
CA LEU A 188 -4.58 -24.67 7.81
C LEU A 188 -3.49 -25.43 7.03
N ILE A 189 -3.82 -26.05 5.90
CA ILE A 189 -2.92 -26.89 5.12
C ILE A 189 -2.76 -26.26 3.73
N GLN A 190 -1.74 -25.40 3.56
CA GLN A 190 -1.47 -24.67 2.31
C GLN A 190 -1.50 -25.56 1.06
N ALA A 191 -0.90 -26.75 1.13
CA ALA A 191 -0.87 -27.69 0.01
C ALA A 191 -2.26 -28.23 -0.41
N ARG A 192 -3.31 -27.98 0.37
CA ARG A 192 -4.70 -28.38 0.09
C ARG A 192 -5.59 -27.21 -0.29
N TRP A 193 -5.05 -25.99 -0.38
CA TRP A 193 -5.84 -24.84 -0.81
C TRP A 193 -6.20 -24.98 -2.29
N PRO A 194 -7.50 -24.95 -2.65
CA PRO A 194 -7.92 -24.87 -4.05
C PRO A 194 -7.61 -23.49 -4.66
N GLY A 195 -7.45 -22.45 -3.84
CA GLY A 195 -7.13 -21.09 -4.27
C GLY A 195 -5.64 -20.73 -4.15
N ARG A 196 -5.26 -19.65 -4.84
CA ARG A 196 -3.85 -19.23 -4.98
C ARG A 196 -3.37 -18.28 -3.89
N ASN A 197 -4.27 -17.71 -3.08
CA ASN A 197 -3.92 -16.78 -2.00
C ASN A 197 -3.09 -15.54 -2.42
N LYS A 198 -3.25 -15.02 -3.65
CA LYS A 198 -2.46 -13.87 -4.12
C LYS A 198 -2.56 -12.64 -3.20
N LEU A 199 -3.71 -12.43 -2.55
CA LEU A 199 -3.87 -11.30 -1.63
C LEU A 199 -3.02 -11.47 -0.37
N GLY A 200 -3.03 -12.67 0.22
CA GLY A 200 -2.21 -13.00 1.37
C GLY A 200 -0.73 -12.79 1.09
N GLU A 201 -0.26 -13.28 -0.06
CA GLU A 201 1.11 -13.05 -0.54
C GLU A 201 1.44 -11.56 -0.68
N ALA A 202 0.59 -10.79 -1.38
CA ALA A 202 0.81 -9.36 -1.57
C ALA A 202 0.89 -8.59 -0.23
N LEU A 203 0.11 -8.97 0.77
CA LEU A 203 0.17 -8.38 2.11
C LEU A 203 1.48 -8.72 2.83
N MET A 204 2.00 -9.93 2.66
CA MET A 204 3.30 -10.34 3.23
C MET A 204 4.47 -9.60 2.56
N ASP A 205 4.38 -9.32 1.26
CA ASP A 205 5.34 -8.48 0.54
C ASP A 205 5.31 -7.04 1.05
N VAL A 206 4.11 -6.47 1.24
CA VAL A 206 3.94 -5.14 1.85
C VAL A 206 4.50 -5.10 3.27
N ARG A 207 4.22 -6.12 4.09
CA ARG A 207 4.78 -6.25 5.44
C ARG A 207 6.31 -6.24 5.43
N SER A 208 6.92 -6.96 4.49
CA SER A 208 8.38 -7.03 4.34
C SER A 208 8.96 -5.67 3.94
N GLN A 209 8.33 -4.96 2.99
CA GLN A 209 8.75 -3.60 2.60
C GLN A 209 8.67 -2.61 3.76
N LEU A 210 7.57 -2.62 4.53
CA LEU A 210 7.39 -1.73 5.67
C LEU A 210 8.40 -1.98 6.81
N ARG A 211 8.86 -3.23 6.98
CA ARG A 211 9.92 -3.57 7.94
C ARG A 211 11.28 -3.04 7.50
N ASN A 212 11.61 -3.20 6.22
CA ASN A 212 12.88 -2.74 5.69
C ASN A 212 12.99 -1.21 5.76
N GLU A 213 11.90 -0.49 5.49
CA GLU A 213 11.87 0.97 5.62
C GLU A 213 12.11 1.43 7.06
N ALA A 214 11.49 0.77 8.05
CA ALA A 214 11.72 1.08 9.46
C ALA A 214 13.18 0.82 9.87
N TYR A 215 13.77 -0.29 9.41
CA TYR A 215 15.18 -0.59 9.66
C TYR A 215 16.11 0.46 9.03
N ASP A 216 15.84 0.89 7.80
CA ASP A 216 16.63 1.91 7.11
C ASP A 216 16.49 3.30 7.76
N GLU A 217 15.35 3.59 8.39
CA GLU A 217 15.12 4.82 9.18
C GLU A 217 15.94 4.79 10.48
N ASP A 218 15.85 3.71 11.27
CA ASP A 218 16.61 3.54 12.51
C ASP A 218 18.13 3.67 12.27
N GLN A 219 18.65 3.05 11.20
CA GLN A 219 20.07 3.12 10.85
C GLN A 219 20.52 4.53 10.42
N LYS A 220 19.63 5.35 9.85
CA LYS A 220 19.92 6.74 9.51
C LYS A 220 19.97 7.62 10.75
N GLU A 221 19.05 7.41 11.69
CA GLU A 221 19.03 8.12 12.97
C GLU A 221 20.32 7.84 13.75
N GLU A 222 20.69 6.56 13.94
CA GLU A 222 21.96 6.19 14.62
C GLU A 222 23.21 6.77 13.93
N ARG A 223 23.21 6.87 12.60
CA ARG A 223 24.33 7.46 11.84
C ARG A 223 24.36 8.98 11.94
N GLY A 224 23.20 9.63 12.02
CA GLY A 224 23.06 11.08 12.23
C GLY A 224 23.56 11.48 13.62
N GLU A 225 23.13 10.78 14.67
CA GLU A 225 23.56 11.01 16.06
C GLU A 225 25.08 10.85 16.22
N LYS A 226 25.67 9.80 15.64
CA LYS A 226 27.14 9.59 15.65
C LYS A 226 27.92 10.67 14.90
N GLN A 227 27.32 11.33 13.90
CA GLN A 227 27.96 12.44 13.19
C GLN A 227 27.88 13.75 13.97
N GLU A 228 26.79 14.00 14.71
CA GLU A 228 26.64 15.15 15.58
C GLU A 228 27.54 15.06 16.82
N GLU A 229 27.59 13.90 17.50
CA GLU A 229 28.53 13.67 18.62
C GLU A 229 30.01 13.78 18.19
N GLY A 230 30.33 13.37 16.95
CA GLY A 230 31.69 13.49 16.39
C GLY A 230 32.07 14.94 16.00
N ALA A 231 31.09 15.82 15.79
CA ALA A 231 31.32 17.23 15.47
C ALA A 231 31.45 18.13 16.73
N GLU A 232 30.97 17.66 17.89
CA GLU A 232 31.01 18.41 19.15
C GLU A 232 32.41 18.39 19.83
N TRP A 233 33.34 17.52 19.41
CA TRP A 233 34.68 17.38 20.00
C TRP A 233 35.79 18.23 19.36
N VAL A 234 35.49 19.11 18.40
CA VAL A 234 36.46 20.13 17.94
C VAL A 234 36.51 21.25 18.98
N ARG A 235 37.27 21.02 20.06
CA ARG A 235 37.53 22.04 21.09
C ARG A 235 38.40 23.16 20.53
N ASP A 236 38.05 24.39 20.92
CA ASP A 236 38.72 25.67 20.65
C ASP A 236 40.19 25.80 21.14
N ASP A 237 40.87 24.71 21.49
CA ASP A 237 42.18 24.73 22.16
C ASP A 237 43.42 24.90 21.23
N ASP A 238 43.24 25.07 19.91
CA ASP A 238 44.34 25.40 18.99
C ASP A 238 44.49 26.91 18.71
N ARG A 239 43.80 27.77 19.47
CA ARG A 239 43.84 29.24 19.29
C ARG A 239 44.51 30.00 20.44
N ALA A 240 45.67 29.57 20.91
CA ALA A 240 46.47 30.39 21.83
C ALA A 240 47.96 30.04 21.85
N ALA A 241 48.71 30.41 20.80
CA ALA A 241 50.17 30.42 20.87
C ALA A 241 50.83 31.36 19.86
N TYR A 242 50.46 32.65 19.82
CA TYR A 242 51.37 33.71 19.37
C TYR A 242 51.20 34.93 20.27
N GLY A 243 52.11 35.04 21.23
CA GLY A 243 52.22 36.15 22.17
C GLY A 243 52.99 37.33 21.58
N THR A 244 52.47 38.52 21.92
CA THR A 244 53.13 39.78 22.28
C THR A 244 54.38 40.26 21.53
N ASP A 245 54.21 41.44 20.95
CA ASP A 245 55.17 42.47 20.55
C ASP A 245 56.52 42.47 21.30
N GLU A 246 57.64 42.50 20.56
CA GLU A 246 58.78 43.40 20.82
C GLU A 246 59.54 43.71 19.51
N ASP A 247 59.93 44.98 19.40
CA ASP A 247 60.72 45.67 18.38
C ASP A 247 61.77 44.83 17.62
N TRP A 248 61.72 44.84 16.28
CA TRP A 248 62.94 44.83 15.45
C TRP A 248 62.78 45.68 14.20
N VAL A 249 63.77 46.56 14.04
CA VAL A 249 63.96 47.58 13.01
C VAL A 249 63.97 46.99 11.60
N MET A 250 63.32 47.68 10.67
CA MET A 250 63.40 47.45 9.23
C MET A 250 64.84 47.66 8.75
N ASP A 251 65.49 46.59 8.28
CA ASP A 251 66.60 46.68 7.35
C ASP A 251 66.14 46.10 6.01
N ASP A 252 66.09 46.97 5.00
CA ASP A 252 65.75 46.65 3.61
C ASP A 252 66.78 45.68 3.01
N PRO A 253 66.35 44.58 2.35
CA PRO A 253 67.16 43.91 1.35
C PRO A 253 66.78 44.37 -0.07
N PRO A 254 67.75 44.34 -1.01
CA PRO A 254 67.67 45.09 -2.26
C PRO A 254 66.77 44.45 -3.31
N VAL A 255 66.22 45.34 -4.13
CA VAL A 255 65.55 45.08 -5.40
C VAL A 255 66.45 44.23 -6.30
N HIS A 256 65.91 43.11 -6.78
CA HIS A 256 66.40 42.45 -7.98
C HIS A 256 65.24 42.29 -8.97
N ASP A 257 65.32 43.10 -10.02
CA ASP A 257 64.63 42.89 -11.28
C ASP A 257 65.02 41.53 -11.86
N ASP A 258 64.04 40.80 -12.39
CA ASP A 258 64.26 40.08 -13.64
C ASP A 258 62.94 39.83 -14.37
N GLU A 259 62.80 40.57 -15.47
CA GLU A 259 61.90 40.28 -16.57
C GLU A 259 62.25 38.91 -17.18
N ASN A 260 61.25 38.07 -17.48
CA ASN A 260 61.26 37.45 -18.80
C ASN A 260 59.88 36.98 -19.26
N GLU A 261 59.65 37.24 -20.54
CA GLU A 261 58.42 37.14 -21.29
C GLU A 261 57.99 35.72 -21.67
N ARG A 262 56.68 35.63 -21.98
CA ARG A 262 56.00 34.87 -23.04
C ARG A 262 56.80 33.76 -23.77
N VAL A 263 56.13 32.63 -24.03
CA VAL A 263 55.60 32.25 -25.36
C VAL A 263 54.65 31.06 -25.20
N GLY A 264 53.46 31.15 -25.79
CA GLY A 264 52.46 30.08 -25.76
C GLY A 264 52.61 29.00 -26.83
N ARG A 265 51.77 27.96 -26.77
CA ARG A 265 51.27 27.27 -27.97
C ARG A 265 50.06 26.40 -27.68
N SER A 266 49.02 26.67 -28.47
CA SER A 266 47.82 25.88 -28.72
C SER A 266 48.16 24.56 -29.44
N ARG A 267 47.48 23.45 -29.10
CA ARG A 267 47.25 22.33 -30.04
C ARG A 267 45.84 21.76 -29.89
N LYS A 268 45.23 21.59 -31.06
CA LYS A 268 43.89 21.10 -31.37
C LYS A 268 43.80 19.58 -31.19
N TYR A 269 42.63 19.11 -30.78
CA TYR A 269 42.18 17.73 -30.95
C TYR A 269 41.72 17.50 -32.40
N LYS A 270 42.05 16.32 -32.93
CA LYS A 270 41.39 15.65 -34.04
C LYS A 270 41.22 14.19 -33.64
#